data_AF-A0A2Z6NEE2-F1
#
_entry.id   AF-A0A2Z6NEE2-F1
#
_cell.length_a   1.000
_cell.length_b   1.000
_cell.length_c   1.000
_cell.angle_alpha   90.00
_cell.angle_beta   90.00
_cell.angle_gamma   90.00
#
_symmetry.space_group_name_H-M   'P 1'
#
loop_
_entity.id
_entity.type
_entity.pdbx_description
1 polymer ?
#
loop_
_entity_poly.entity_id
_entity_poly.type
_entity_poly.pdbx_seq_one_letter_code
_entity_poly.pdbx_strand_id
1 'polypeptide(L)'
;MSFYIDLRDTGYLNPVKDQAIGECCYAFVVCEAIEYLHHKEGGNRALLSPQDLYNNLAFNPNVIVQDHGQALNQTLNWIIHNGCVLESSCPYTGILQPPTPLWEREVRLRIGTSIPIKLENIETYIRRRREPVMVPLDWIGEMAYLGDEDEIYTGPEDVTAFERPDKHALLIVGFGPDYWLVYSRTSPW
;
A
#
# COMPACT_ATOMS: atom_id res chain seq x y z
N MET A 1 3.50 6.13 29.16
CA MET A 1 3.46 5.47 27.83
C MET A 1 2.71 6.40 26.90
N SER A 2 3.21 6.70 25.69
CA SER A 2 2.48 7.58 24.77
C SER A 2 1.16 6.92 24.35
N PHE A 3 0.04 7.65 24.46
CA PHE A 3 -1.29 7.19 24.04
C PHE A 3 -1.50 7.26 22.53
N TYR A 4 -0.54 7.81 21.79
CA TYR A 4 -0.55 7.86 20.33
C TYR A 4 0.84 7.50 19.76
N ILE A 5 0.86 7.02 18.53
CA ILE A 5 2.05 6.82 17.72
C ILE A 5 1.77 7.32 16.32
N ASP A 6 2.67 8.14 15.80
CA ASP A 6 2.70 8.54 14.40
C ASP A 6 4.05 8.17 13.79
N LEU A 7 4.06 7.27 12.79
CA LEU A 7 5.28 6.88 12.11
C LEU A 7 5.76 7.92 11.09
N ARG A 8 4.94 8.93 10.74
CA ARG A 8 5.38 10.06 9.89
C ARG A 8 6.50 10.85 10.56
N ASP A 9 6.43 11.00 11.89
CA ASP A 9 7.45 11.67 12.72
C ASP A 9 8.81 10.98 12.70
N THR A 10 8.88 9.72 12.26
CA THR A 10 10.16 9.01 12.12
C THR A 10 10.98 9.49 10.93
N GLY A 11 10.35 10.16 9.97
CA GLY A 11 10.97 10.59 8.73
C GLY A 11 11.28 9.43 7.76
N TYR A 12 10.91 8.19 8.06
CA TYR A 12 11.24 7.05 7.19
C TYR A 12 10.32 6.89 5.99
N LEU A 13 9.09 7.41 6.07
CA LEU A 13 8.17 7.45 4.93
C LEU A 13 8.76 8.35 3.83
N ASN A 14 8.63 7.88 2.59
CA ASN A 14 8.93 8.68 1.40
C ASN A 14 7.76 9.61 1.07
N PRO A 15 8.02 10.71 0.30
CA PRO A 15 6.97 11.61 -0.15
C PRO A 15 5.79 10.89 -0.81
N VAL A 16 4.62 11.51 -0.71
CA VAL A 16 3.36 11.03 -1.30
C VAL A 16 3.49 10.93 -2.83
N LYS A 17 2.89 9.91 -3.43
CA LYS A 17 2.88 9.51 -4.85
C LYS A 17 1.42 9.23 -5.15
N ASP A 18 0.81 9.88 -6.11
CA ASP A 18 -0.60 9.71 -6.39
C ASP A 18 -0.86 8.43 -7.21
N GLN A 19 -1.76 7.55 -6.75
CA GLN A 19 -2.18 6.39 -7.53
C GLN A 19 -3.11 6.79 -8.70
N ALA A 20 -3.73 7.98 -8.64
CA ALA A 20 -4.69 8.47 -9.62
C ALA A 20 -5.73 7.39 -10.02
N ILE A 21 -5.93 7.19 -11.32
CA ILE A 21 -6.94 6.26 -11.89
C ILE A 21 -6.54 4.78 -11.86
N GLY A 22 -5.34 4.43 -11.37
CA GLY A 22 -4.87 3.04 -11.40
C GLY A 22 -5.46 2.21 -10.25
N GLU A 23 -6.14 1.10 -10.58
CA GLU A 23 -6.65 0.09 -9.64
C GLU A 23 -5.51 -0.78 -9.06
N CYS A 24 -4.46 -0.16 -8.53
CA CYS A 24 -3.21 -0.81 -8.13
C CYS A 24 -2.76 -0.48 -6.70
N CYS A 25 -3.71 -0.18 -5.81
CA CYS A 25 -3.45 0.13 -4.41
C CYS A 25 -2.56 -0.91 -3.69
N TYR A 26 -2.71 -2.19 -4.03
CA TYR A 26 -1.86 -3.27 -3.52
C TYR A 26 -0.37 -3.06 -3.85
N ALA A 27 -0.05 -2.53 -5.03
CA ALA A 27 1.33 -2.30 -5.45
C ALA A 27 1.94 -1.13 -4.68
N PHE A 28 1.18 -0.05 -4.52
CA PHE A 28 1.60 1.12 -3.75
C PHE A 28 1.87 0.78 -2.29
N VAL A 29 0.90 0.18 -1.61
CA VAL A 29 1.01 -0.12 -0.17
C VAL A 29 2.17 -1.06 0.14
N VAL A 30 2.43 -2.05 -0.72
CA VAL A 30 3.57 -2.94 -0.52
C VAL A 30 4.90 -2.22 -0.80
N CYS A 31 5.00 -1.43 -1.87
CA CYS A 31 6.19 -0.61 -2.12
C CYS A 31 6.49 0.30 -0.92
N GLU A 32 5.50 1.02 -0.41
CA GLU A 32 5.66 1.95 0.72
C GLU A 32 6.10 1.26 2.00
N ALA A 33 5.53 0.10 2.32
CA ALA A 33 5.97 -0.68 3.48
C ALA A 33 7.43 -1.12 3.34
N ILE A 34 7.85 -1.58 2.16
CA ILE A 34 9.23 -2.02 1.90
C ILE A 34 10.20 -0.83 1.95
N GLU A 35 9.83 0.29 1.33
CA GLU A 35 10.61 1.53 1.36
C GLU A 35 10.83 2.03 2.79
N TYR A 36 9.77 2.03 3.60
CA TYR A 36 9.84 2.39 5.02
C TYR A 36 10.82 1.48 5.77
N LEU A 37 10.66 0.16 5.64
CA LEU A 37 11.51 -0.81 6.33
C LEU A 37 12.97 -0.68 5.88
N HIS A 38 13.22 -0.50 4.58
CA HIS A 38 14.57 -0.32 4.05
C HIS A 38 15.26 0.90 4.67
N HIS A 39 14.56 2.04 4.70
CA HIS A 39 15.11 3.27 5.26
C HIS A 39 15.32 3.16 6.78
N LYS A 40 14.35 2.57 7.50
CA LYS A 40 14.45 2.32 8.94
C LYS A 40 15.68 1.47 9.30
N GLU A 41 16.00 0.46 8.49
CA GLU A 41 17.17 -0.41 8.68
C GLU A 41 18.50 0.25 8.22
N GLY A 42 18.51 1.55 7.94
CA GLY A 42 19.70 2.32 7.56
C GLY A 42 20.00 2.32 6.06
N GLY A 43 19.10 1.80 5.23
CA GLY A 43 19.15 1.92 3.78
C GLY A 43 18.96 3.37 3.31
N ASN A 44 19.49 3.68 2.13
CA ASN A 44 19.20 4.96 1.49
C ASN A 44 17.74 5.02 1.07
N ARG A 45 17.16 6.22 0.95
CA ARG A 45 15.81 6.38 0.37
C ARG A 45 15.78 5.79 -1.04
N ALA A 46 14.96 4.75 -1.19
CA ALA A 46 14.63 4.15 -2.47
C ALA A 46 13.17 4.45 -2.78
N LEU A 47 12.87 4.76 -4.04
CA LEU A 47 11.49 4.82 -4.55
C LEU A 47 11.31 3.59 -5.42
N LEU A 48 10.47 2.66 -5.01
CA LEU A 48 10.12 1.44 -5.73
C LEU A 48 9.01 1.72 -6.74
N SER A 49 8.99 0.96 -7.83
CA SER A 49 7.98 1.10 -8.89
C SER A 49 6.72 0.29 -8.58
N PRO A 50 5.58 0.93 -8.25
CA PRO A 50 4.30 0.24 -8.22
C PRO A 50 3.84 -0.15 -9.63
N GLN A 51 4.29 0.54 -10.68
CA GLN A 51 3.96 0.23 -12.08
C GLN A 51 4.51 -1.13 -12.52
N ASP A 52 5.73 -1.47 -12.13
CA ASP A 52 6.34 -2.78 -12.42
C ASP A 52 5.50 -3.90 -11.78
N LEU A 53 5.05 -3.73 -10.54
CA LEU A 53 4.15 -4.68 -9.88
C LEU A 53 2.80 -4.76 -10.58
N TYR A 54 2.21 -3.60 -10.92
CA TYR A 54 0.93 -3.53 -11.61
C TYR A 54 0.97 -4.25 -12.95
N ASN A 55 1.98 -3.98 -13.78
CA ASN A 55 2.17 -4.66 -15.06
C ASN A 55 2.39 -6.16 -14.89
N ASN A 56 3.15 -6.61 -13.90
CA ASN A 56 3.43 -8.04 -13.74
C ASN A 56 2.29 -8.85 -13.14
N LEU A 57 1.44 -8.22 -12.32
CA LEU A 57 0.37 -8.92 -11.59
C LEU A 57 -0.99 -8.81 -12.27
N ALA A 58 -1.31 -7.65 -12.85
CA ALA A 58 -2.60 -7.43 -13.50
C ALA A 58 -2.60 -7.77 -14.99
N PHE A 59 -1.46 -7.67 -15.69
CA PHE A 59 -1.43 -7.87 -17.13
C PHE A 59 -1.66 -9.34 -17.51
N ASN A 60 -2.76 -9.60 -18.22
CA ASN A 60 -3.04 -10.90 -18.83
C ASN A 60 -3.44 -10.73 -20.30
N PRO A 61 -2.56 -11.10 -21.25
CA PRO A 61 -2.82 -10.91 -22.68
C PRO A 61 -3.97 -11.78 -23.21
N ASN A 62 -4.43 -12.77 -22.43
CA ASN A 62 -5.50 -13.68 -22.82
C ASN A 62 -6.89 -13.24 -22.34
N VAL A 63 -7.00 -12.08 -21.68
CA VAL A 63 -8.26 -11.59 -21.10
C VAL A 63 -8.58 -10.20 -21.67
N ILE A 64 -9.82 -10.03 -22.15
CA ILE A 64 -10.29 -8.79 -22.79
C ILE A 64 -10.59 -7.70 -21.75
N VAL A 65 -11.20 -8.07 -20.62
CA VAL A 65 -11.50 -7.18 -19.49
C VAL A 65 -10.65 -7.64 -18.32
N GLN A 66 -9.61 -6.89 -18.00
CA GLN A 66 -8.68 -7.26 -16.95
C GLN A 66 -9.30 -6.92 -15.59
N ASP A 67 -9.17 -7.82 -14.62
CA ASP A 67 -9.33 -7.47 -13.21
C ASP A 67 -7.98 -6.96 -12.74
N HIS A 68 -7.91 -5.66 -12.45
CA HIS A 68 -6.67 -4.98 -12.17
C HIS A 68 -6.25 -5.15 -10.70
N GLY A 69 -7.22 -5.46 -9.83
CA GLY A 69 -7.03 -5.65 -8.40
C GLY A 69 -6.30 -6.94 -8.09
N GLN A 70 -5.48 -6.91 -7.04
CA GLN A 70 -4.73 -8.08 -6.57
C GLN A 70 -4.74 -8.16 -5.05
N ALA A 71 -4.73 -9.37 -4.52
CA ALA A 71 -4.67 -9.58 -3.08
C ALA A 71 -3.25 -9.32 -2.54
N LEU A 72 -3.14 -8.64 -1.38
CA LEU A 72 -1.84 -8.31 -0.76
C LEU A 72 -0.93 -9.53 -0.58
N ASN A 73 -1.49 -10.69 -0.24
CA ASN A 73 -0.72 -11.93 -0.09
C ASN A 73 -0.11 -12.42 -1.42
N GLN A 74 -0.82 -12.28 -2.55
CA GLN A 74 -0.30 -12.60 -3.87
C GLN A 74 0.84 -11.63 -4.25
N THR A 75 0.64 -10.33 -4.02
CA THR A 75 1.67 -9.31 -4.27
C THR A 75 2.94 -9.56 -3.46
N LEU A 76 2.80 -9.82 -2.15
CA LEU A 76 3.93 -10.12 -1.27
C LEU A 76 4.66 -11.39 -1.69
N ASN A 77 3.93 -12.45 -2.02
CA ASN A 77 4.53 -13.69 -2.53
C ASN A 77 5.27 -13.45 -3.84
N TRP A 78 4.72 -12.66 -4.75
CA TRP A 78 5.39 -12.32 -6.00
C TRP A 78 6.71 -11.58 -5.76
N ILE A 79 6.72 -10.61 -4.83
CA ILE A 79 7.93 -9.84 -4.48
C ILE A 79 8.98 -10.71 -3.80
N ILE A 80 8.58 -11.66 -2.95
CA ILE A 80 9.52 -12.62 -2.36
C ILE A 80 10.30 -13.38 -3.44
N HIS A 81 9.67 -13.68 -4.59
CA HIS A 81 10.28 -14.43 -5.69
C HIS A 81 10.95 -13.54 -6.76
N ASN A 82 10.41 -12.35 -7.02
CA ASN A 82 10.80 -11.51 -8.15
C ASN A 82 11.44 -10.18 -7.75
N GLY A 83 11.33 -9.77 -6.48
CA GLY A 83 11.82 -8.49 -5.96
C GLY A 83 11.15 -7.26 -6.58
N CYS A 84 11.62 -6.08 -6.19
CA CYS A 84 11.13 -4.79 -6.66
C CYS A 84 12.23 -4.04 -7.43
N VAL A 85 11.82 -3.29 -8.47
CA VAL A 85 12.66 -2.35 -9.20
C VAL A 85 12.40 -0.91 -8.72
N LEU A 86 13.27 0.04 -9.11
CA LEU A 86 13.06 1.45 -8.77
C LEU A 86 12.01 2.10 -9.68
N GLU A 87 11.35 3.12 -9.15
CA GLU A 87 10.50 4.06 -9.88
C GLU A 87 11.21 4.61 -11.12
N SER A 88 12.49 4.95 -11.02
CA SER A 88 13.28 5.47 -12.14
C SER A 88 13.46 4.47 -13.29
N SER A 89 13.34 3.16 -13.02
CA SER A 89 13.47 2.10 -14.02
C SER A 89 12.13 1.76 -14.68
N CYS A 90 11.01 1.97 -13.97
CA CYS A 90 9.66 1.78 -14.50
C CYS A 90 8.72 2.84 -13.87
N PRO A 91 8.63 4.04 -14.46
CA PRO A 91 7.83 5.12 -13.89
C PRO A 91 6.34 4.83 -13.88
N TYR A 92 5.64 5.32 -12.86
CA TYR A 92 4.20 5.21 -12.75
C TYR A 92 3.46 6.03 -13.81
N THR A 93 2.50 5.38 -14.46
CA THR A 93 1.63 5.96 -15.48
C THR A 93 0.15 5.78 -15.16
N GLY A 94 -0.20 4.90 -14.22
CA GLY A 94 -1.58 4.47 -13.95
C GLY A 94 -2.22 3.63 -15.05
N ILE A 95 -1.52 3.43 -16.16
CA ILE A 95 -2.01 2.66 -17.31
C ILE A 95 -1.36 1.28 -17.27
N LEU A 96 -2.19 0.23 -17.38
CA LEU A 96 -1.70 -1.14 -17.44
C LEU A 96 -0.97 -1.39 -18.76
N GLN A 97 0.25 -1.93 -18.68
CA GLN A 97 1.10 -2.20 -19.84
C GLN A 97 1.67 -3.62 -19.77
N PRO A 98 2.08 -4.21 -20.91
CA PRO A 98 2.84 -5.46 -20.89
C PRO A 98 4.08 -5.32 -19.99
N PRO A 99 4.34 -6.29 -19.11
CA PRO A 99 5.50 -6.22 -18.22
C PRO A 99 6.80 -6.37 -19.00
N THR A 100 7.84 -5.67 -18.54
CA THR A 100 9.22 -5.96 -18.94
C THR A 100 9.55 -7.42 -18.60
N PRO A 101 10.20 -8.18 -19.49
CA PRO A 101 10.57 -9.55 -19.20
C PRO A 101 11.38 -9.68 -17.91
N LEU A 102 11.11 -10.74 -17.13
CA LEU A 102 11.70 -10.89 -15.79
C LEU A 102 13.23 -10.87 -15.78
N TRP A 103 13.88 -11.37 -16.84
CA TRP A 103 15.33 -11.39 -16.99
C TRP A 103 15.96 -10.03 -17.32
N GLU A 104 15.16 -9.03 -17.68
CA GLU A 104 15.59 -7.65 -17.96
C GLU A 104 15.38 -6.72 -16.75
N ARG A 105 14.73 -7.20 -15.68
CA ARG A 105 14.44 -6.39 -14.49
C ARG A 105 15.69 -6.22 -13.62
N GLU A 106 16.07 -4.97 -13.36
CA GLU A 106 17.10 -4.65 -12.37
C GLU A 106 16.50 -4.63 -10.95
N VAL A 107 16.48 -5.79 -10.29
CA VAL A 107 15.95 -5.93 -8.94
C VAL A 107 16.84 -5.20 -7.94
N ARG A 108 16.24 -4.32 -7.12
CA ARG A 108 16.94 -3.50 -6.12
C ARG A 108 16.63 -3.87 -4.69
N LEU A 109 15.38 -4.18 -4.37
CA LEU A 109 14.95 -4.60 -3.03
C LEU A 109 14.13 -5.88 -3.09
N ARG A 110 14.17 -6.64 -1.99
CA ARG A 110 13.39 -7.87 -1.80
C ARG A 110 13.08 -8.06 -0.33
N ILE A 111 11.90 -8.55 -0.03
CA ILE A 111 11.56 -9.05 1.31
C ILE A 111 11.81 -10.56 1.38
N GLY A 112 12.28 -11.03 2.54
CA GLY A 112 12.46 -12.47 2.77
C GLY A 112 11.17 -13.17 3.22
N THR A 113 10.24 -12.43 3.83
CA THR A 113 9.01 -12.97 4.40
C THR A 113 7.96 -11.88 4.60
N SER A 114 6.72 -12.29 4.86
CA SER A 114 5.63 -11.46 5.37
C SER A 114 4.95 -12.19 6.53
N ILE A 115 4.47 -11.44 7.52
CA ILE A 115 3.89 -12.01 8.74
C ILE A 115 2.48 -11.44 8.90
N PRO A 116 1.43 -12.28 8.94
CA PRO A 116 0.08 -11.81 9.24
C PRO A 116 0.00 -11.36 10.70
N ILE A 117 -0.54 -10.18 10.93
CA ILE A 117 -0.78 -9.62 12.27
C ILE A 117 -2.28 -9.65 12.52
N LYS A 118 -2.70 -10.23 13.65
CA LYS A 118 -4.11 -10.17 14.05
C LYS A 118 -4.48 -8.74 14.44
N LEU A 119 -5.72 -8.34 14.17
CA LEU A 119 -6.23 -6.98 14.41
C LEU A 119 -5.93 -6.49 15.84
N GLU A 120 -6.21 -7.32 16.84
CA GLU A 120 -6.00 -7.00 18.26
C GLU A 120 -4.52 -6.77 18.65
N ASN A 121 -3.58 -7.16 17.78
CA ASN A 121 -2.15 -7.03 18.01
C ASN A 121 -1.49 -5.88 17.25
N ILE A 122 -2.22 -5.18 16.36
CA ILE A 122 -1.64 -4.12 15.51
C ILE A 122 -1.03 -2.99 16.35
N GLU A 123 -1.72 -2.51 17.39
CA GLU A 123 -1.18 -1.43 18.24
C GLU A 123 0.10 -1.87 18.95
N THR A 124 0.08 -3.07 19.53
CA THR A 124 1.24 -3.63 20.23
C THR A 124 2.41 -3.81 19.27
N TYR A 125 2.14 -4.25 18.04
CA TYR A 125 3.14 -4.39 16.99
C TYR A 125 3.77 -3.04 16.64
N ILE A 126 2.96 -2.04 16.25
CA ILE A 126 3.43 -0.70 15.88
C ILE A 126 4.21 -0.07 17.04
N ARG A 127 3.73 -0.24 18.27
CA ARG A 127 4.40 0.30 19.47
C ARG A 127 5.78 -0.28 19.72
N ARG A 128 5.94 -1.59 19.53
CA ARG A 128 7.21 -2.29 19.78
C ARG A 128 8.17 -2.17 18.61
N ARG A 129 7.66 -2.32 17.39
CA ARG A 129 8.46 -2.43 16.18
C ARG A 129 8.70 -1.08 15.52
N ARG A 130 7.80 -0.10 15.69
CA ARG A 130 7.81 1.15 14.92
C ARG A 130 7.85 0.87 13.42
N GLU A 131 6.91 0.04 12.96
CA GLU A 131 6.78 -0.40 11.58
C GLU A 131 5.31 -0.29 11.18
N PRO A 132 5.02 0.16 9.95
CA PRO A 132 3.65 0.26 9.47
C PRO A 132 3.07 -1.13 9.18
N VAL A 133 1.74 -1.20 9.10
CA VAL A 133 1.01 -2.45 8.83
C VAL A 133 0.13 -2.27 7.61
N MET A 134 0.34 -3.10 6.59
CA MET A 134 -0.52 -3.14 5.41
C MET A 134 -1.84 -3.81 5.77
N VAL A 135 -2.96 -3.22 5.36
CA VAL A 135 -4.30 -3.74 5.62
C VAL A 135 -5.15 -3.74 4.36
N PRO A 136 -5.86 -4.84 4.05
CA PRO A 136 -6.99 -4.79 3.13
C PRO A 136 -8.21 -4.22 3.87
N LEU A 137 -9.00 -3.39 3.20
CA LEU A 137 -10.19 -2.75 3.74
C LEU A 137 -11.31 -2.76 2.70
N ASP A 138 -12.54 -2.89 3.19
CA ASP A 138 -13.75 -2.69 2.41
C ASP A 138 -13.92 -1.19 2.18
N TRP A 139 -13.88 -0.79 0.92
CA TRP A 139 -13.89 0.60 0.50
C TRP A 139 -15.24 0.94 -0.09
N ILE A 140 -15.85 2.01 0.40
CA ILE A 140 -17.15 2.49 -0.06
C ILE A 140 -17.00 3.90 -0.63
N GLY A 141 -17.95 4.31 -1.47
CA GLY A 141 -17.87 5.57 -2.21
C GLY A 141 -17.66 6.81 -1.32
N GLU A 142 -18.28 6.86 -0.14
CA GLU A 142 -18.12 7.95 0.82
C GLU A 142 -16.66 8.15 1.26
N MET A 143 -15.90 7.04 1.42
CA MET A 143 -14.51 7.10 1.84
C MET A 143 -13.59 7.78 0.83
N ALA A 144 -14.00 7.86 -0.45
CA ALA A 144 -13.25 8.57 -1.48
C ALA A 144 -13.25 10.10 -1.29
N TYR A 145 -14.14 10.62 -0.45
CA TYR A 145 -14.27 12.05 -0.16
C TYR A 145 -13.70 12.45 1.21
N LEU A 146 -13.06 11.52 1.92
CA LEU A 146 -12.32 11.78 3.16
C LEU A 146 -10.99 12.47 2.80
N GLY A 147 -11.04 13.77 2.51
CA GLY A 147 -9.91 14.47 1.87
C GLY A 147 -9.43 15.75 2.55
N ASP A 148 -10.33 16.53 3.16
CA ASP A 148 -10.02 17.93 3.47
C ASP A 148 -10.16 18.33 4.94
N GLU A 149 -10.66 17.44 5.80
CA GLU A 149 -10.94 17.76 7.20
C GLU A 149 -10.17 16.84 8.16
N ASP A 150 -9.69 17.40 9.29
CA ASP A 150 -9.06 16.66 10.39
C ASP A 150 -10.13 15.87 11.16
N GLU A 151 -10.72 14.86 10.52
CA GLU A 151 -11.82 14.06 11.04
C GLU A 151 -11.47 12.59 11.23
N ILE A 152 -12.10 11.97 12.23
CA ILE A 152 -12.05 10.53 12.43
C ILE A 152 -13.25 9.94 11.72
N TYR A 153 -13.02 9.17 10.66
CA TYR A 153 -14.08 8.40 10.02
C TYR A 153 -14.61 7.31 10.95
N THR A 154 -15.88 7.41 11.35
CA THR A 154 -16.53 6.49 12.29
C THR A 154 -17.46 5.46 11.64
N GLY A 155 -17.55 5.46 10.31
CA GLY A 155 -18.46 4.61 9.54
C GLY A 155 -19.40 5.43 8.65
N PRO A 156 -20.10 4.77 7.72
CA PRO A 156 -20.94 5.45 6.73
C PRO A 156 -22.23 5.99 7.35
N GLU A 157 -22.78 7.00 6.69
CA GLU A 157 -24.15 7.47 6.98
C GLU A 157 -25.19 6.34 6.77
N ASP A 158 -24.98 5.50 5.76
CA ASP A 158 -25.79 4.33 5.44
C ASP A 158 -24.97 3.04 5.55
N VAL A 159 -25.27 2.23 6.57
CA VAL A 159 -24.58 0.94 6.81
C VAL A 159 -24.71 -0.05 5.64
N THR A 160 -25.73 0.09 4.78
CA THR A 160 -25.89 -0.75 3.60
C THR A 160 -24.85 -0.48 2.52
N ALA A 161 -24.08 0.62 2.63
CA ALA A 161 -22.94 0.89 1.75
C ALA A 161 -21.91 -0.26 1.75
N PHE A 162 -21.78 -0.98 2.86
CA PHE A 162 -20.91 -2.16 2.97
C PHE A 162 -21.49 -3.45 2.38
N GLU A 163 -22.70 -3.43 1.82
CA GLU A 163 -23.24 -4.60 1.09
C GLU A 163 -22.58 -4.78 -0.28
N ARG A 164 -21.98 -3.71 -0.84
CA ARG A 164 -21.28 -3.73 -2.13
C ARG A 164 -19.98 -2.92 -2.08
N PRO A 165 -19.03 -3.28 -1.21
CA PRO A 165 -17.79 -2.55 -1.08
C PRO A 165 -16.80 -2.98 -2.17
N ASP A 166 -16.01 -2.03 -2.63
CA ASP A 166 -14.76 -2.32 -3.31
C ASP A 166 -13.74 -2.85 -2.30
N LYS A 167 -12.63 -3.40 -2.79
CA LYS A 167 -11.49 -3.80 -1.94
C LYS A 167 -10.34 -2.84 -2.17
N HIS A 168 -9.85 -2.23 -1.09
CA HIS A 168 -8.73 -1.31 -1.14
C HIS A 168 -7.63 -1.76 -0.19
N ALA A 169 -6.38 -1.48 -0.54
CA ALA A 169 -5.24 -1.72 0.33
C ALA A 169 -4.74 -0.39 0.89
N LEU A 170 -4.45 -0.38 2.18
CA LEU A 170 -4.01 0.80 2.92
C LEU A 170 -2.82 0.47 3.82
N LEU A 171 -2.12 1.51 4.26
CA LEU A 171 -1.00 1.37 5.19
C LEU A 171 -1.34 2.05 6.53
N ILE A 172 -1.47 1.29 7.61
CA ILE A 172 -1.58 1.84 8.96
C ILE A 172 -0.20 2.32 9.39
N VAL A 173 -0.07 3.62 9.63
CA VAL A 173 1.17 4.30 10.02
C VAL A 173 1.13 4.81 11.45
N GLY A 174 0.12 4.45 12.22
CA GLY A 174 0.00 4.90 13.59
C GLY A 174 -1.39 4.72 14.16
N PHE A 175 -1.59 5.24 15.36
CA PHE A 175 -2.86 5.21 16.06
C PHE A 175 -2.90 6.30 17.15
N GLY A 176 -4.10 6.73 17.49
CA GLY A 176 -4.41 7.47 18.70
C GLY A 176 -5.29 6.64 19.65
N PRO A 177 -5.92 7.27 20.66
CA PRO A 177 -6.76 6.57 21.62
C PRO A 177 -7.92 5.78 20.99
N ASP A 178 -8.55 6.32 19.96
CA ASP A 178 -9.80 5.78 19.37
C ASP A 178 -9.75 5.72 17.83
N TYR A 179 -8.58 5.84 17.21
CA TYR A 179 -8.45 5.87 15.76
C TYR A 179 -7.13 5.28 15.26
N TRP A 180 -7.15 4.81 14.01
CA TRP A 180 -5.95 4.45 13.26
C TRP A 180 -5.51 5.63 12.40
N LEU A 181 -4.21 5.90 12.37
CA LEU A 181 -3.64 6.78 11.34
C LEU A 181 -3.40 5.93 10.10
N VAL A 182 -4.21 6.18 9.08
CA VAL A 182 -4.14 5.47 7.82
C VAL A 182 -3.47 6.34 6.78
N TYR A 183 -2.49 5.76 6.11
CA TYR A 183 -1.81 6.33 4.97
C TYR A 183 -2.41 5.68 3.72
N SER A 184 -3.20 6.46 2.98
CA SER A 184 -3.76 6.12 1.68
C SER A 184 -3.13 7.03 0.62
N ARG A 185 -3.09 6.57 -0.63
CA ARG A 185 -2.68 7.38 -1.78
C ARG A 185 -3.74 7.44 -2.88
N THR A 186 -5.00 7.39 -2.47
CA THR A 186 -6.15 7.82 -3.28
C THR A 186 -6.13 9.35 -3.34
N SER A 187 -5.91 9.93 -4.52
CA SER A 187 -6.02 11.38 -4.72
C SER A 187 -7.30 11.93 -4.08
N PRO A 188 -7.26 13.04 -3.31
CA PRO A 188 -8.39 13.94 -3.29
C PRO A 188 -8.40 14.60 -4.68
N TRP A 189 -9.52 14.52 -5.39
CA TRP A 189 -9.71 15.32 -6.60
C TRP A 189 -9.46 16.80 -6.33
#